data_AF-E6YSR2-F1
#
_entry.id   AF-E6YSR2-F1
#
_cell.length_a   1.000
_cell.length_b   1.000
_cell.length_c   1.000
_cell.angle_alpha   90.00
_cell.angle_beta   90.00
_cell.angle_gamma   90.00
#
_symmetry.space_group_name_H-M   'P 1'
#
loop_
_entity.id
_entity.type
_entity.pdbx_description
1 polymer ?
#
loop_
_entity_poly.entity_id
_entity_poly.type
_entity_poly.pdbx_seq_one_letter_code
_entity_poly.pdbx_strand_id
1 'polypeptide(L)'
;MSERLEDIAVSLVRPGKGILAADESTATIGKRFETIGVESTEDNRRAYREMLFSAKEAMEMAISGVILFDETIRQKASTGQMLTDLIRNNGAVPGIKVDTGAKPLAAFPQETITEGLDGLRERLKDYYALGARFAKWRAVIAIDAHSLPTKGAINQNAQALARYAALCQEVGLVPIVEPEVLMDGQSRQHSIARCFEVTQTVLKRVFEELFQARVILEGMILKPNMVIDGKDARKASVDEVAEKTIRVLKQTVPAAVPGIAFLSGGQSDEEATAHLSAMNSLGSLPWKLTFSYGRALQAAALKAWGGKAEQSAAAQKAFYHRARMNHLAALGQWTKEQEQSCI
;
A
#
# COMPACT_ATOMS: atom_id res chain seq x y z
N MET A 1 -21.21 -15.62 -13.90
CA MET A 1 -20.03 -15.18 -14.66
C MET A 1 -18.87 -15.15 -13.66
N SER A 2 -17.73 -15.78 -13.96
CA SER A 2 -16.57 -15.66 -13.05
C SER A 2 -16.01 -14.23 -13.19
N GLU A 3 -15.71 -13.58 -12.07
CA GLU A 3 -15.05 -12.27 -12.08
C GLU A 3 -13.66 -12.41 -12.71
N ARG A 4 -13.29 -11.53 -13.65
CA ARG A 4 -11.95 -11.55 -14.27
C ARG A 4 -10.97 -10.74 -13.42
N LEU A 5 -9.73 -11.22 -13.30
CA LEU A 5 -8.66 -10.53 -12.58
C LEU A 5 -8.39 -9.12 -13.13
N GLU A 6 -8.44 -8.97 -14.46
CA GLU A 6 -8.26 -7.68 -15.16
C GLU A 6 -9.31 -6.65 -14.72
N ASP A 7 -10.58 -7.04 -14.67
CA ASP A 7 -11.69 -6.16 -14.28
C ASP A 7 -11.53 -5.69 -12.83
N ILE A 8 -11.14 -6.62 -11.93
CA ILE A 8 -10.87 -6.30 -10.52
C ILE A 8 -9.68 -5.34 -10.43
N ALA A 9 -8.57 -5.63 -11.11
CA ALA A 9 -7.36 -4.80 -11.04
C ALA A 9 -7.62 -3.38 -11.56
N VAL A 10 -8.31 -3.23 -12.69
CA VAL A 10 -8.73 -1.92 -13.22
C VAL A 10 -9.67 -1.20 -12.23
N SER A 11 -10.59 -1.93 -11.59
CA SER A 11 -11.51 -1.34 -10.60
C SER A 11 -10.79 -0.73 -9.38
N LEU A 12 -9.64 -1.30 -9.00
CA LEU A 12 -8.80 -0.86 -7.87
C LEU A 12 -8.02 0.42 -8.17
N VAL A 13 -7.84 0.77 -9.45
CA VAL A 13 -7.09 1.96 -9.88
C VAL A 13 -7.91 2.91 -10.75
N ARG A 14 -9.24 2.90 -10.54
CA ARG A 14 -10.17 3.84 -11.20
C ARG A 14 -9.72 5.30 -10.98
N PRO A 15 -9.93 6.20 -11.96
CA PRO A 15 -9.52 7.60 -11.85
C PRO A 15 -9.93 8.25 -10.53
N GLY A 16 -8.97 8.88 -9.85
CA GLY A 16 -9.19 9.55 -8.57
C GLY A 16 -9.38 8.62 -7.36
N LYS A 17 -9.45 7.29 -7.54
CA LYS A 17 -9.57 6.36 -6.41
C LYS A 17 -8.25 5.65 -6.14
N GLY A 18 -8.06 5.28 -4.87
CA GLY A 18 -6.91 4.51 -4.41
C GLY A 18 -7.26 3.60 -3.24
N ILE A 19 -6.24 2.99 -2.66
CA ILE A 19 -6.38 1.90 -1.70
C ILE A 19 -6.06 2.40 -0.29
N LEU A 20 -6.95 2.11 0.66
CA LEU A 20 -6.65 2.25 2.09
C LEU A 20 -5.90 1.00 2.57
N ALA A 21 -4.63 1.16 2.95
CA ALA A 21 -3.84 0.07 3.53
C ALA A 21 -4.04 0.01 5.05
N ALA A 22 -5.07 -0.73 5.50
CA ALA A 22 -5.45 -0.93 6.90
C ALA A 22 -5.07 -2.35 7.40
N ASP A 23 -4.01 -2.91 6.83
CA ASP A 23 -3.53 -4.28 7.02
C ASP A 23 -2.41 -4.40 8.06
N GLU A 24 -2.32 -3.45 9.00
CA GLU A 24 -1.34 -3.51 10.07
C GLU A 24 -1.57 -4.76 10.92
N SER A 25 -0.53 -5.59 11.06
CA SER A 25 -0.53 -6.69 12.02
C SER A 25 -0.66 -6.17 13.45
N THR A 26 -0.99 -7.06 14.39
CA THR A 26 -1.16 -6.74 15.82
C THR A 26 0.01 -5.94 16.38
N ALA A 27 1.26 -6.31 16.06
CA ALA A 27 2.46 -5.60 16.49
C ALA A 27 2.58 -4.21 15.83
N THR A 28 2.26 -4.08 14.54
CA THR A 28 2.37 -2.82 13.82
C THR A 28 1.30 -1.81 14.27
N ILE A 29 0.04 -2.24 14.44
CA ILE A 29 -1.02 -1.36 14.93
C ILE A 29 -0.81 -1.00 16.41
N GLY A 30 -0.25 -1.93 17.21
CA GLY A 30 0.13 -1.64 18.60
C GLY A 30 1.11 -0.47 18.70
N LYS A 31 2.19 -0.49 17.91
CA LYS A 31 3.13 0.65 17.81
C LYS A 31 2.47 1.95 17.41
N ARG A 32 1.41 1.92 16.58
CA ARG A 32 0.66 3.12 16.20
C ARG A 32 -0.20 3.63 17.36
N PHE A 33 -0.92 2.73 18.05
CA PHE A 33 -1.77 3.10 19.19
C PHE A 33 -0.94 3.62 20.38
N GLU A 34 0.26 3.08 20.60
CA GLU A 34 1.21 3.59 21.59
C GLU A 34 1.52 5.09 21.40
N THR A 35 1.60 5.58 20.15
CA THR A 35 1.88 7.01 19.87
C THR A 35 0.79 7.97 20.35
N ILE A 36 -0.42 7.45 20.61
CA ILE A 36 -1.56 8.22 21.12
C ILE A 36 -1.98 7.74 22.52
N GLY A 37 -1.18 6.89 23.17
CA GLY A 37 -1.47 6.37 24.51
C GLY A 37 -2.67 5.44 24.60
N VAL A 38 -3.01 4.73 23.51
CA VAL A 38 -4.13 3.78 23.46
C VAL A 38 -3.63 2.35 23.57
N GLU A 39 -4.32 1.53 24.36
CA GLU A 39 -4.02 0.10 24.48
C GLU A 39 -4.46 -0.66 23.21
N SER A 40 -3.61 -1.56 22.71
CA SER A 40 -3.91 -2.42 21.55
C SER A 40 -4.72 -3.66 21.97
N THR A 41 -5.97 -3.43 22.36
CA THR A 41 -6.96 -4.50 22.54
C THR A 41 -7.64 -4.86 21.21
N GLU A 42 -8.21 -6.06 21.12
CA GLU A 42 -8.99 -6.47 19.94
C GLU A 42 -10.15 -5.49 19.67
N ASP A 43 -10.85 -5.05 20.72
CA ASP A 43 -11.97 -4.14 20.57
C ASP A 43 -11.54 -2.74 20.09
N ASN A 44 -10.42 -2.20 20.60
CA ASN A 44 -9.89 -0.92 20.11
C ASN A 44 -9.45 -1.02 18.64
N ARG A 45 -8.88 -2.16 18.23
CA ARG A 45 -8.55 -2.40 16.82
C ARG A 45 -9.80 -2.46 15.96
N ARG A 46 -10.85 -3.18 16.38
CA ARG A 46 -12.16 -3.21 15.70
C ARG A 46 -12.74 -1.79 15.61
N ALA A 47 -12.84 -1.06 16.72
CA ALA A 47 -13.44 0.27 16.78
C ALA A 47 -12.73 1.28 15.87
N TYR A 48 -11.40 1.27 15.84
CA TYR A 48 -10.64 2.13 14.94
C TYR A 48 -10.88 1.80 13.45
N ARG A 49 -10.90 0.51 13.09
CA ARG A 49 -11.18 0.07 11.71
C ARG A 49 -12.62 0.38 11.30
N GLU A 50 -13.58 0.15 12.19
CA GLU A 50 -14.98 0.52 11.97
C GLU A 50 -15.14 2.03 11.75
N MET A 51 -14.46 2.87 12.53
CA MET A 51 -14.47 4.32 12.35
C MET A 51 -14.02 4.71 10.93
N LEU A 52 -12.95 4.10 10.42
CA LEU A 52 -12.47 4.35 9.05
C LEU A 52 -13.47 3.86 7.99
N PHE A 53 -13.99 2.63 8.14
CA PHE A 53 -14.84 2.01 7.11
C PHE A 53 -16.26 2.57 7.08
N SER A 54 -16.70 3.19 8.16
CA SER A 54 -17.99 3.90 8.26
C SER A 54 -17.91 5.37 7.82
N ALA A 55 -16.72 5.90 7.50
CA ALA A 55 -16.54 7.23 6.94
C ALA A 55 -17.01 7.30 5.48
N LYS A 56 -18.33 7.30 5.29
CA LYS A 56 -18.99 7.11 3.99
C LYS A 56 -18.45 8.01 2.88
N GLU A 57 -18.31 9.31 3.16
CA GLU A 57 -17.83 10.30 2.18
C GLU A 57 -16.42 9.96 1.66
N ALA A 58 -15.52 9.56 2.55
CA ALA A 58 -14.15 9.17 2.18
C ALA A 58 -14.15 7.88 1.35
N MET A 59 -14.89 6.88 1.84
CA MET A 59 -14.96 5.54 1.25
C MET A 59 -15.56 5.58 -0.16
N GLU A 60 -16.70 6.24 -0.33
CA GLU A 60 -17.40 6.30 -1.62
C GLU A 60 -16.66 7.16 -2.66
N MET A 61 -16.04 8.26 -2.25
CA MET A 61 -15.37 9.18 -3.18
C MET A 61 -13.98 8.71 -3.60
N ALA A 62 -13.16 8.29 -2.63
CA ALA A 62 -11.71 8.17 -2.84
C ALA A 62 -11.20 6.73 -2.72
N ILE A 63 -11.93 5.82 -2.07
CA ILE A 63 -11.43 4.47 -1.81
C ILE A 63 -11.97 3.49 -2.86
N SER A 64 -11.07 2.82 -3.57
CA SER A 64 -11.40 1.73 -4.49
C SER A 64 -11.30 0.37 -3.80
N GLY A 65 -10.41 0.22 -2.83
CA GLY A 65 -10.24 -1.01 -2.07
C GLY A 65 -9.57 -0.79 -0.71
N VAL A 66 -9.73 -1.76 0.17
CA VAL A 66 -9.15 -1.74 1.52
C VAL A 66 -8.36 -3.01 1.75
N ILE A 67 -7.08 -2.87 2.10
CA ILE A 67 -6.26 -4.01 2.52
C ILE A 67 -6.52 -4.25 4.00
N LEU A 68 -6.89 -5.48 4.36
CA LEU A 68 -7.20 -5.91 5.72
C LEU A 68 -6.13 -6.86 6.26
N PHE A 69 -6.04 -6.93 7.59
CA PHE A 69 -5.35 -8.01 8.29
C PHE A 69 -6.31 -9.17 8.59
N ASP A 70 -5.80 -10.37 8.86
CA ASP A 70 -6.62 -11.59 9.09
C ASP A 70 -7.63 -11.43 10.22
N GLU A 71 -7.27 -10.72 11.30
CA GLU A 71 -8.20 -10.40 12.38
C GLU A 71 -9.40 -9.58 11.85
N THR A 72 -9.12 -8.53 11.08
CA THR A 72 -10.14 -7.56 10.65
C THR A 72 -11.09 -8.10 9.60
N ILE A 73 -10.64 -8.96 8.68
CA ILE A 73 -11.54 -9.56 7.68
C ILE A 73 -12.59 -10.48 8.32
N ARG A 74 -12.34 -10.96 9.55
CA ARG A 74 -13.25 -11.82 10.33
C ARG A 74 -14.06 -11.06 11.38
N GLN A 75 -13.77 -9.78 11.58
CA GLN A 75 -14.41 -8.94 12.60
C GLN A 75 -15.78 -8.43 12.14
N LYS A 76 -16.66 -8.25 13.13
CA LYS A 76 -17.93 -7.55 13.00
C LYS A 76 -17.81 -6.13 13.52
N ALA A 77 -18.57 -5.22 12.92
CA ALA A 77 -18.87 -3.91 13.45
C ALA A 77 -19.68 -4.01 14.75
N SER A 78 -19.74 -2.92 15.51
CA SER A 78 -20.58 -2.78 16.70
C SER A 78 -22.08 -3.02 16.41
N THR A 79 -22.50 -2.79 15.16
CA THR A 79 -23.86 -3.05 14.67
C THR A 79 -24.14 -4.53 14.36
N GLY A 80 -23.14 -5.41 14.50
CA GLY A 80 -23.25 -6.84 14.21
C GLY A 80 -23.01 -7.24 12.75
N GLN A 81 -22.91 -6.28 11.83
CA GLN A 81 -22.55 -6.48 10.42
C GLN A 81 -21.05 -6.81 10.26
N MET A 82 -20.65 -7.57 9.23
CA MET A 82 -19.21 -7.79 8.98
C MET A 82 -18.52 -6.49 8.55
N LEU A 83 -17.28 -6.25 8.98
CA LEU A 83 -16.53 -5.08 8.52
C LEU A 83 -16.33 -5.08 6.99
N THR A 84 -16.22 -6.26 6.37
CA THR A 84 -16.19 -6.41 4.91
C THR A 84 -17.48 -5.97 4.23
N ASP A 85 -18.63 -6.08 4.88
CA ASP A 85 -19.90 -5.58 4.34
C ASP A 85 -19.94 -4.06 4.34
N LEU A 86 -19.43 -3.39 5.38
CA LEU A 86 -19.32 -1.92 5.40
C LEU A 86 -18.48 -1.41 4.21
N ILE A 87 -17.35 -2.08 3.95
CA ILE A 87 -16.46 -1.76 2.83
C ILE A 87 -17.19 -1.91 1.49
N ARG A 88 -17.89 -3.05 1.29
CA ARG A 88 -18.64 -3.33 0.05
C ARG A 88 -19.82 -2.38 -0.15
N ASN A 89 -20.56 -2.06 0.92
CA ASN A 89 -21.71 -1.16 0.87
C ASN A 89 -21.31 0.27 0.45
N ASN A 90 -20.07 0.68 0.76
CA ASN A 90 -19.49 1.93 0.31
C ASN A 90 -18.79 1.84 -1.07
N GLY A 91 -18.98 0.73 -1.81
CA GLY A 91 -18.48 0.56 -3.17
C GLY A 91 -16.97 0.30 -3.29
N ALA A 92 -16.31 -0.06 -2.18
CA ALA A 92 -14.91 -0.45 -2.14
C ALA A 92 -14.76 -1.98 -2.10
N VAL A 93 -13.63 -2.46 -2.61
CA VAL A 93 -13.31 -3.89 -2.68
C VAL A 93 -12.55 -4.31 -1.42
N PRO A 94 -12.95 -5.37 -0.69
CA PRO A 94 -12.13 -5.93 0.36
C PRO A 94 -10.92 -6.69 -0.21
N GLY A 95 -9.76 -6.51 0.40
CA GLY A 95 -8.57 -7.30 0.12
C GLY A 95 -7.82 -7.69 1.39
N ILE A 96 -6.85 -8.58 1.25
CA ILE A 96 -6.23 -9.27 2.40
C ILE A 96 -4.71 -9.29 2.31
N LYS A 97 -4.03 -8.90 3.39
CA LYS A 97 -2.60 -9.16 3.55
C LYS A 97 -2.38 -10.63 3.88
N VAL A 98 -1.52 -11.32 3.13
CA VAL A 98 -1.30 -12.76 3.29
C VAL A 98 0.14 -13.15 3.62
N ASP A 99 1.08 -12.21 3.59
CA ASP A 99 2.43 -12.44 4.10
C ASP A 99 2.45 -12.52 5.63
N THR A 100 3.35 -13.32 6.21
CA THR A 100 3.54 -13.49 7.66
C THR A 100 4.70 -12.65 8.22
N GLY A 101 5.13 -11.66 7.42
CA GLY A 101 6.14 -10.67 7.77
C GLY A 101 7.54 -10.97 7.23
N ALA A 102 8.35 -9.90 7.17
CA ALA A 102 9.75 -9.96 6.81
C ALA A 102 10.60 -10.49 7.98
N LYS A 103 11.34 -11.56 7.75
CA LYS A 103 12.24 -12.22 8.72
C LYS A 103 13.70 -12.02 8.33
N PRO A 104 14.64 -12.07 9.27
CA PRO A 104 16.07 -12.03 8.95
C PRO A 104 16.44 -13.10 7.91
N LEU A 105 17.18 -12.70 6.88
CA LEU A 105 17.61 -13.61 5.83
C LEU A 105 18.94 -14.28 6.23
N ALA A 106 18.93 -15.61 6.34
CA ALA A 106 20.12 -16.37 6.72
C ALA A 106 21.27 -16.12 5.75
N ALA A 107 22.47 -15.86 6.27
CA ALA A 107 23.69 -15.46 5.54
C ALA A 107 23.66 -14.07 4.85
N PHE A 108 22.60 -13.29 5.03
CA PHE A 108 22.49 -11.91 4.51
C PHE A 108 22.18 -10.95 5.67
N PRO A 109 23.20 -10.56 6.46
CA PRO A 109 22.99 -9.73 7.65
C PRO A 109 22.32 -8.40 7.29
N GLN A 110 21.40 -7.94 8.15
CA GLN A 110 20.59 -6.72 7.98
C GLN A 110 19.56 -6.77 6.85
N GLU A 111 19.48 -7.86 6.09
CA GLU A 111 18.49 -8.07 5.05
C GLU A 111 17.41 -9.06 5.52
N THR A 112 16.29 -9.05 4.79
CA THR A 112 15.13 -9.86 5.16
C THR A 112 14.59 -10.66 3.99
N ILE A 113 13.90 -11.74 4.30
CA ILE A 113 13.05 -12.49 3.37
C ILE A 113 11.65 -12.55 3.95
N THR A 114 10.64 -12.41 3.09
CA THR A 114 9.25 -12.45 3.55
C THR A 114 8.71 -13.87 3.51
N GLU A 115 8.02 -14.28 4.58
CA GLU A 115 7.42 -15.59 4.73
C GLU A 115 5.91 -15.59 4.50
N GLY A 116 5.33 -16.79 4.38
CA GLY A 116 3.88 -16.99 4.34
C GLY A 116 3.36 -17.86 3.18
N LEU A 117 4.23 -18.50 2.39
CA LEU A 117 3.80 -19.30 1.24
C LEU A 117 3.20 -20.66 1.63
N ASP A 118 3.59 -21.21 2.78
CA ASP A 118 3.08 -22.49 3.25
C ASP A 118 1.58 -22.40 3.57
N GLY A 119 0.80 -23.31 2.98
CA GLY A 119 -0.67 -23.33 3.07
C GLY A 119 -1.37 -22.12 2.42
N LEU A 120 -0.65 -21.31 1.63
CA LEU A 120 -1.20 -20.06 1.11
C LEU A 120 -2.38 -20.29 0.16
N ARG A 121 -2.38 -21.36 -0.65
CA ARG A 121 -3.49 -21.69 -1.56
C ARG A 121 -4.80 -21.86 -0.78
N GLU A 122 -4.76 -22.63 0.29
CA GLU A 122 -5.92 -22.92 1.14
C GLU A 122 -6.42 -21.65 1.81
N ARG A 123 -5.52 -20.85 2.41
CA ARG A 123 -5.88 -19.56 3.00
C ARG A 123 -6.50 -18.61 1.98
N LEU A 124 -5.98 -18.54 0.76
CA LEU A 124 -6.51 -17.66 -0.28
C LEU A 124 -7.93 -18.07 -0.70
N LYS A 125 -8.24 -19.37 -0.78
CA LYS A 125 -9.61 -19.86 -1.01
C LYS A 125 -10.55 -19.43 0.12
N ASP A 126 -10.11 -19.56 1.38
CA ASP A 126 -10.89 -19.12 2.53
C ASP A 126 -11.13 -17.61 2.50
N TYR A 127 -10.12 -16.82 2.16
CA TYR A 127 -10.26 -15.36 2.05
C TYR A 127 -11.17 -14.95 0.89
N TYR A 128 -11.15 -15.66 -0.23
CA TYR A 128 -12.10 -15.44 -1.32
C TYR A 128 -13.55 -15.63 -0.85
N ALA A 129 -13.80 -16.69 -0.08
CA ALA A 129 -15.10 -16.98 0.51
C ALA A 129 -15.54 -15.92 1.54
N LEU A 130 -14.59 -15.30 2.25
CA LEU A 130 -14.83 -14.15 3.13
C LEU A 130 -15.04 -12.82 2.38
N GLY A 131 -14.97 -12.83 1.05
CA GLY A 131 -15.26 -11.68 0.19
C GLY A 131 -14.03 -10.89 -0.28
N ALA A 132 -12.81 -11.34 0.02
CA ALA A 132 -11.62 -10.72 -0.56
C ALA A 132 -11.56 -10.94 -2.07
N ARG A 133 -11.10 -9.94 -2.82
CA ARG A 133 -10.88 -10.02 -4.29
C ARG A 133 -9.49 -9.63 -4.74
N PHE A 134 -8.68 -9.16 -3.81
CA PHE A 134 -7.26 -8.93 -4.02
C PHE A 134 -6.49 -9.26 -2.75
N ALA A 135 -5.21 -9.54 -2.90
CA ALA A 135 -4.31 -9.83 -1.81
C ALA A 135 -3.14 -8.86 -1.81
N LYS A 136 -2.34 -8.87 -0.75
CA LYS A 136 -1.11 -8.09 -0.66
C LYS A 136 0.02 -8.88 -0.01
N TRP A 137 1.23 -8.70 -0.55
CA TRP A 137 2.47 -9.24 -0.01
C TRP A 137 3.58 -8.20 -0.05
N ARG A 138 4.21 -7.94 1.11
CA ARG A 138 5.27 -6.95 1.27
C ARG A 138 6.66 -7.59 1.34
N ALA A 139 7.52 -7.32 0.36
CA ALA A 139 8.96 -7.53 0.46
C ALA A 139 9.67 -6.28 0.99
N VAL A 140 10.55 -6.44 1.96
CA VAL A 140 11.31 -5.35 2.57
C VAL A 140 12.74 -5.37 2.06
N ILE A 141 13.13 -4.31 1.38
CA ILE A 141 14.46 -4.14 0.79
C ILE A 141 15.23 -3.08 1.58
N ALA A 142 16.24 -3.53 2.31
CA ALA A 142 17.16 -2.64 3.02
C ALA A 142 18.03 -1.87 2.00
N ILE A 143 18.44 -0.67 2.37
CA ILE A 143 19.26 0.18 1.52
C ILE A 143 20.24 0.97 2.38
N ASP A 144 21.46 1.13 1.89
CA ASP A 144 22.44 2.07 2.41
C ASP A 144 23.14 2.79 1.24
N ALA A 145 24.21 3.52 1.55
CA ALA A 145 24.98 4.25 0.55
C ALA A 145 25.68 3.33 -0.48
N HIS A 146 26.01 2.08 -0.14
CA HIS A 146 26.97 1.26 -0.91
C HIS A 146 26.64 -0.24 -0.98
N SER A 147 26.49 -0.91 0.15
CA SER A 147 26.53 -2.37 0.29
C SER A 147 25.15 -3.01 0.16
N LEU A 148 24.12 -2.36 0.68
CA LEU A 148 22.75 -2.84 0.72
C LEU A 148 21.89 -2.15 -0.33
N PRO A 149 20.95 -2.87 -0.98
CA PRO A 149 20.70 -4.30 -0.87
C PRO A 149 21.69 -5.16 -1.66
N THR A 150 21.86 -6.40 -1.25
CA THR A 150 22.57 -7.40 -2.05
C THR A 150 21.68 -7.95 -3.16
N LYS A 151 22.30 -8.41 -4.26
CA LYS A 151 21.57 -9.10 -5.34
C LYS A 151 20.86 -10.36 -4.83
N GLY A 152 21.44 -11.05 -3.84
CA GLY A 152 20.87 -12.27 -3.27
C GLY A 152 19.54 -12.00 -2.56
N ALA A 153 19.47 -10.95 -1.73
CA ALA A 153 18.21 -10.58 -1.06
C ALA A 153 17.15 -10.09 -2.05
N ILE A 154 17.54 -9.32 -3.08
CA ILE A 154 16.63 -8.91 -4.16
C ILE A 154 16.03 -10.15 -4.85
N ASN A 155 16.88 -11.08 -5.29
CA ASN A 155 16.45 -12.27 -6.03
C ASN A 155 15.48 -13.13 -5.21
N GLN A 156 15.81 -13.42 -3.94
CA GLN A 156 14.97 -14.27 -3.09
C GLN A 156 13.60 -13.62 -2.79
N ASN A 157 13.56 -12.31 -2.53
CA ASN A 157 12.30 -11.61 -2.33
C ASN A 157 11.44 -11.55 -3.61
N ALA A 158 12.06 -11.31 -4.77
CA ALA A 158 11.37 -11.32 -6.06
C ALA A 158 10.77 -12.69 -6.37
N GLN A 159 11.48 -13.78 -6.10
CA GLN A 159 10.98 -15.15 -6.24
C GLN A 159 9.81 -15.45 -5.31
N ALA A 160 9.88 -14.99 -4.06
CA ALA A 160 8.77 -15.12 -3.11
C ALA A 160 7.51 -14.35 -3.57
N LEU A 161 7.68 -13.11 -4.04
CA LEU A 161 6.61 -12.29 -4.62
C LEU A 161 5.97 -12.98 -5.83
N ALA A 162 6.78 -13.57 -6.72
CA ALA A 162 6.28 -14.25 -7.90
C ALA A 162 5.47 -15.52 -7.57
N ARG A 163 5.94 -16.35 -6.62
CA ARG A 163 5.18 -17.50 -6.12
C ARG A 163 3.85 -17.08 -5.48
N TYR A 164 3.88 -16.03 -4.67
CA TYR A 164 2.68 -15.44 -4.06
C TYR A 164 1.68 -14.96 -5.12
N ALA A 165 2.15 -14.24 -6.14
CA ALA A 165 1.29 -13.66 -7.17
C ALA A 165 0.60 -14.74 -8.00
N ALA A 166 1.33 -15.80 -8.40
CA ALA A 166 0.76 -16.92 -9.13
C ALA A 166 -0.34 -17.64 -8.31
N LEU A 167 -0.12 -17.86 -7.01
CA LEU A 167 -1.12 -18.48 -6.12
C LEU A 167 -2.37 -17.62 -5.95
N CYS A 168 -2.24 -16.29 -5.91
CA CYS A 168 -3.40 -15.39 -5.87
C CYS A 168 -4.24 -15.51 -7.13
N GLN A 169 -3.59 -15.47 -8.30
CA GLN A 169 -4.29 -15.53 -9.58
C GLN A 169 -4.97 -16.89 -9.80
N GLU A 170 -4.35 -17.99 -9.36
CA GLU A 170 -4.93 -19.34 -9.42
C GLU A 170 -6.32 -19.42 -8.74
N VAL A 171 -6.53 -18.65 -7.67
CA VAL A 171 -7.80 -18.67 -6.91
C VAL A 171 -8.68 -17.44 -7.16
N GLY A 172 -8.36 -16.61 -8.16
CA GLY A 172 -9.17 -15.45 -8.54
C GLY A 172 -8.98 -14.20 -7.69
N LEU A 173 -7.85 -14.04 -6.98
CA LEU A 173 -7.48 -12.79 -6.31
C LEU A 173 -6.41 -12.04 -7.10
N VAL A 174 -6.59 -10.73 -7.26
CA VAL A 174 -5.56 -9.84 -7.81
C VAL A 174 -4.42 -9.67 -6.81
N PRO A 175 -3.15 -9.99 -7.13
CA PRO A 175 -2.04 -9.73 -6.23
C PRO A 175 -1.57 -8.27 -6.29
N ILE A 176 -1.49 -7.62 -5.13
CA ILE A 176 -0.69 -6.41 -4.94
C ILE A 176 0.74 -6.84 -4.59
N VAL A 177 1.67 -6.56 -5.50
CA VAL A 177 3.09 -6.86 -5.37
C VAL A 177 3.79 -5.64 -4.76
N GLU A 178 4.25 -5.73 -3.50
CA GLU A 178 4.84 -4.61 -2.76
C GLU A 178 6.34 -4.83 -2.49
N PRO A 179 7.26 -4.46 -3.42
CA PRO A 179 8.69 -4.43 -3.17
C PRO A 179 9.10 -3.05 -2.63
N GLU A 180 9.24 -2.92 -1.32
CA GLU A 180 9.55 -1.64 -0.66
C GLU A 180 11.05 -1.48 -0.40
N VAL A 181 11.69 -0.55 -1.11
CA VAL A 181 12.99 0.00 -0.72
C VAL A 181 12.79 1.02 0.39
N LEU A 182 13.34 0.75 1.57
CA LEU A 182 13.05 1.53 2.78
C LEU A 182 13.70 2.91 2.76
N MET A 183 12.91 3.98 2.83
CA MET A 183 13.43 5.32 3.11
C MET A 183 13.68 5.56 4.61
N ASP A 184 12.98 4.82 5.49
CA ASP A 184 12.99 4.98 6.95
C ASP A 184 13.53 3.72 7.68
N GLY A 185 14.43 2.98 7.02
CA GLY A 185 15.14 1.84 7.60
C GLY A 185 16.28 2.23 8.56
N GLN A 186 17.11 1.25 8.93
CA GLN A 186 18.28 1.49 9.81
C GLN A 186 19.25 2.52 9.21
N SER A 187 19.49 2.44 7.91
CA SER A 187 20.23 3.46 7.15
C SER A 187 19.24 4.32 6.37
N ARG A 188 19.28 5.63 6.63
CA ARG A 188 18.29 6.62 6.16
C ARG A 188 18.92 7.92 5.69
N GLN A 189 20.19 7.86 5.31
CA GLN A 189 20.97 9.00 4.78
C GLN A 189 21.36 8.83 3.30
N HIS A 190 20.84 7.81 2.62
CA HIS A 190 21.14 7.58 1.21
C HIS A 190 20.53 8.68 0.32
N SER A 191 21.18 8.97 -0.81
CA SER A 191 20.71 9.96 -1.77
C SER A 191 19.55 9.44 -2.63
N ILE A 192 18.81 10.35 -3.26
CA ILE A 192 17.76 9.99 -4.22
C ILE A 192 18.31 9.25 -5.43
N ALA A 193 19.55 9.57 -5.85
CA ALA A 193 20.24 8.84 -6.92
C ALA A 193 20.50 7.38 -6.52
N ARG A 194 20.92 7.12 -5.27
CA ARG A 194 21.08 5.76 -4.76
C ARG A 194 19.75 5.01 -4.72
N CYS A 195 18.68 5.66 -4.25
CA CYS A 195 17.33 5.08 -4.26
C CYS A 195 16.85 4.75 -5.68
N PHE A 196 17.13 5.62 -6.66
CA PHE A 196 16.82 5.38 -8.08
C PHE A 196 17.47 4.09 -8.60
N GLU A 197 18.79 3.94 -8.44
CA GLU A 197 19.53 2.77 -8.92
C GLU A 197 19.07 1.46 -8.25
N VAL A 198 18.82 1.51 -6.94
CA VAL A 198 18.32 0.36 -6.18
C VAL A 198 16.91 0.00 -6.61
N THR A 199 16.00 0.97 -6.70
CA THR A 199 14.61 0.76 -7.14
C THR A 199 14.57 0.19 -8.57
N GLN A 200 15.43 0.70 -9.47
CA GLN A 200 15.52 0.18 -10.83
C GLN A 200 15.95 -1.30 -10.84
N THR A 201 16.96 -1.65 -10.05
CA THR A 201 17.45 -3.03 -9.95
C THR A 201 16.40 -3.96 -9.38
N VAL A 202 15.71 -3.53 -8.31
CA VAL A 202 14.64 -4.28 -7.65
C VAL A 202 13.48 -4.53 -8.60
N LEU A 203 12.96 -3.49 -9.26
CA LEU A 203 11.79 -3.64 -10.14
C LEU A 203 12.09 -4.49 -11.37
N LYS A 204 13.27 -4.34 -11.99
CA LYS A 204 13.70 -5.24 -13.09
C LYS A 204 13.64 -6.69 -12.63
N ARG A 205 14.23 -7.00 -11.48
CA ARG A 205 14.25 -8.38 -10.98
C ARG A 205 12.87 -8.90 -10.61
N VAL A 206 12.02 -8.07 -10.01
CA VAL A 206 10.63 -8.43 -9.69
C VAL A 206 9.86 -8.81 -10.95
N PHE A 207 9.91 -8.00 -12.01
CA PHE A 207 9.20 -8.33 -13.25
C PHE A 207 9.79 -9.52 -14.01
N GLU A 208 11.10 -9.74 -13.95
CA GLU A 208 11.72 -10.98 -14.45
C GLU A 208 11.11 -12.21 -13.76
N GLU A 209 11.05 -12.23 -12.42
CA GLU A 209 10.53 -13.37 -11.67
C GLU A 209 9.02 -13.56 -11.84
N LEU A 210 8.25 -12.47 -11.92
CA LEU A 210 6.81 -12.52 -12.23
C LEU A 210 6.58 -13.17 -13.61
N PHE A 211 7.39 -12.80 -14.61
CA PHE A 211 7.32 -13.39 -15.94
C PHE A 211 7.66 -14.89 -15.93
N GLN A 212 8.73 -15.29 -15.26
CA GLN A 212 9.13 -16.71 -15.15
C GLN A 212 8.06 -17.56 -14.42
N ALA A 213 7.38 -16.97 -13.43
CA ALA A 213 6.26 -17.60 -12.73
C ALA A 213 4.93 -17.54 -13.48
N ARG A 214 4.90 -17.01 -14.72
CA ARG A 214 3.73 -16.91 -15.59
C ARG A 214 2.58 -16.08 -14.99
N VAL A 215 2.92 -15.05 -14.23
CA VAL A 215 1.94 -14.12 -13.67
C VAL A 215 1.35 -13.26 -14.79
N ILE A 216 0.02 -13.14 -14.81
CA ILE A 216 -0.72 -12.28 -15.73
C ILE A 216 -0.57 -10.83 -15.26
N LEU A 217 0.10 -9.99 -16.03
CA LEU A 217 0.42 -8.62 -15.60
C LEU A 217 -0.81 -7.70 -15.60
N GLU A 218 -1.76 -7.96 -16.49
CA GLU A 218 -3.04 -7.27 -16.61
C GLU A 218 -3.94 -7.49 -15.38
N GLY A 219 -3.68 -8.56 -14.62
CA GLY A 219 -4.42 -8.96 -13.43
C GLY A 219 -3.65 -8.77 -12.12
N MET A 220 -2.73 -7.81 -12.04
CA MET A 220 -1.99 -7.47 -10.81
C MET A 220 -1.90 -5.96 -10.59
N ILE A 221 -1.48 -5.55 -9.39
CA ILE A 221 -1.15 -4.15 -9.06
C ILE A 221 0.26 -4.09 -8.47
N LEU A 222 1.04 -3.10 -8.88
CA LEU A 222 2.34 -2.82 -8.26
C LEU A 222 2.16 -1.79 -7.13
N LYS A 223 2.77 -2.04 -5.98
CA LYS A 223 2.86 -1.09 -4.86
C LYS A 223 4.33 -0.82 -4.51
N PRO A 224 5.02 0.05 -5.24
CA PRO A 224 6.41 0.35 -4.99
C PRO A 224 6.56 1.55 -4.03
N ASN A 225 7.76 1.74 -3.50
CA ASN A 225 8.19 3.04 -2.99
C ASN A 225 8.27 4.07 -4.14
N MET A 226 8.11 5.34 -3.81
CA MET A 226 8.58 6.42 -4.68
C MET A 226 10.11 6.46 -4.65
N VAL A 227 10.73 7.01 -5.69
CA VAL A 227 12.18 7.27 -5.70
C VAL A 227 12.44 8.55 -4.91
N ILE A 228 12.99 8.39 -3.71
CA ILE A 228 13.17 9.46 -2.73
C ILE A 228 14.49 9.25 -1.98
N ASP A 229 15.12 10.33 -1.50
CA ASP A 229 16.24 10.24 -0.56
C ASP A 229 15.80 9.76 0.83
N GLY A 230 16.76 9.22 1.57
CA GLY A 230 16.53 8.69 2.91
C GLY A 230 15.96 9.75 3.85
N LYS A 231 15.17 9.30 4.83
CA LYS A 231 14.39 10.19 5.71
C LYS A 231 15.22 11.24 6.45
N ASP A 232 16.48 10.94 6.79
CA ASP A 232 17.38 11.86 7.51
C ASP A 232 18.27 12.68 6.55
N ALA A 233 18.08 12.57 5.25
CA ALA A 233 18.83 13.29 4.22
C ALA A 233 17.92 13.95 3.16
N ARG A 234 16.65 14.20 3.49
CA ARG A 234 15.64 14.81 2.61
C ARG A 234 16.11 16.16 2.06
N LYS A 235 16.34 16.21 0.75
CA LYS A 235 16.75 17.38 -0.04
C LYS A 235 16.06 17.44 -1.40
N ALA A 236 15.65 16.30 -1.95
CA ALA A 236 15.00 16.24 -3.25
C ALA A 236 13.66 17.00 -3.26
N SER A 237 13.46 17.81 -4.29
CA SER A 237 12.21 18.56 -4.49
C SER A 237 11.07 17.62 -4.89
N VAL A 238 9.84 18.13 -4.82
CA VAL A 238 8.65 17.40 -5.28
C VAL A 238 8.78 16.98 -6.74
N ASP A 239 9.26 17.89 -7.59
CA ASP A 239 9.46 17.64 -9.02
C ASP A 239 10.55 16.59 -9.27
N GLU A 240 11.66 16.62 -8.53
CA GLU A 240 12.74 15.64 -8.69
C GLU A 240 12.27 14.23 -8.29
N VAL A 241 11.52 14.11 -7.19
CA VAL A 241 10.91 12.84 -6.77
C VAL A 241 9.95 12.32 -7.84
N ALA A 242 9.08 13.19 -8.37
CA ALA A 242 8.12 12.82 -9.40
C ALA A 242 8.83 12.37 -10.69
N GLU A 243 9.76 13.16 -11.22
CA GLU A 243 10.48 12.87 -12.46
C GLU A 243 11.25 11.55 -12.36
N LYS A 244 12.03 11.37 -11.28
CA LYS A 244 12.83 10.15 -11.09
C LYS A 244 11.96 8.92 -10.88
N THR A 245 10.84 9.06 -10.16
CA THR A 245 9.90 7.95 -9.98
C THR A 245 9.28 7.54 -11.31
N ILE A 246 8.75 8.48 -12.11
CA ILE A 246 8.22 8.16 -13.44
C ILE A 246 9.28 7.54 -14.34
N ARG A 247 10.50 8.09 -14.31
CA ARG A 247 11.61 7.58 -15.13
C ARG A 247 11.94 6.14 -14.79
N VAL A 248 12.05 5.77 -13.51
CA VAL A 248 12.36 4.37 -13.15
C VAL A 248 11.22 3.44 -13.57
N LEU A 249 9.96 3.84 -13.36
CA LEU A 249 8.81 3.02 -13.73
C LEU A 249 8.74 2.79 -15.24
N LYS A 250 8.97 3.83 -16.06
CA LYS A 250 9.06 3.73 -17.53
C LYS A 250 10.15 2.76 -18.00
N GLN A 251 11.21 2.57 -17.21
CA GLN A 251 12.33 1.69 -17.55
C GLN A 251 12.12 0.25 -17.12
N THR A 252 11.21 -0.04 -16.18
CA THR A 252 11.16 -1.34 -15.50
C THR A 252 9.79 -1.97 -15.41
N VAL A 253 8.71 -1.20 -15.48
CA VAL A 253 7.33 -1.72 -15.40
C VAL A 253 6.82 -1.95 -16.83
N PRO A 254 6.28 -3.15 -17.16
CA PRO A 254 5.64 -3.38 -18.45
C PRO A 254 4.30 -2.65 -18.59
N ALA A 255 3.98 -2.14 -19.79
CA ALA A 255 2.73 -1.43 -20.10
C ALA A 255 1.44 -2.23 -19.78
N ALA A 256 1.53 -3.56 -19.72
CA ALA A 256 0.41 -4.45 -19.41
C ALA A 256 -0.13 -4.31 -17.97
N VAL A 257 0.67 -3.82 -17.03
CA VAL A 257 0.22 -3.62 -15.63
C VAL A 257 -0.85 -2.54 -15.58
N PRO A 258 -2.07 -2.76 -15.06
CA PRO A 258 -3.13 -1.74 -15.14
C PRO A 258 -2.87 -0.51 -14.25
N GLY A 259 -2.18 -0.68 -13.13
CA GLY A 259 -1.86 0.44 -12.26
C GLY A 259 -0.81 0.20 -11.19
N ILE A 260 -0.31 1.33 -10.69
CA ILE A 260 0.73 1.46 -9.70
C ILE A 260 0.15 2.27 -8.55
N ALA A 261 0.00 1.64 -7.39
CA ALA A 261 -0.59 2.23 -6.20
C ALA A 261 0.51 2.40 -5.14
N PHE A 262 1.11 3.58 -5.03
CA PHE A 262 2.32 3.78 -4.22
C PHE A 262 2.09 3.55 -2.73
N LEU A 263 3.12 3.07 -2.03
CA LEU A 263 3.19 3.16 -0.56
C LEU A 263 3.67 4.55 -0.14
N SER A 264 3.24 5.03 1.04
CA SER A 264 3.69 6.33 1.55
C SER A 264 5.08 6.27 2.21
N GLY A 265 5.54 5.09 2.65
CA GLY A 265 6.94 4.82 3.00
C GLY A 265 7.54 5.57 4.20
N GLY A 266 6.77 6.44 4.87
CA GLY A 266 7.26 7.25 6.00
C GLY A 266 7.41 8.73 5.67
N GLN A 267 7.04 9.13 4.45
CA GLN A 267 6.71 10.50 4.08
C GLN A 267 5.61 11.05 4.97
N SER A 268 5.58 12.38 5.11
CA SER A 268 4.43 13.07 5.70
C SER A 268 3.18 12.91 4.84
N ASP A 269 2.01 13.16 5.43
CA ASP A 269 0.71 13.13 4.75
C ASP A 269 0.71 14.02 3.49
N GLU A 270 1.31 15.21 3.59
CA GLU A 270 1.36 16.18 2.51
C GLU A 270 2.39 15.82 1.44
N GLU A 271 3.60 15.39 1.81
CA GLU A 271 4.61 14.95 0.84
C GLU A 271 4.08 13.82 -0.05
N ALA A 272 3.44 12.81 0.55
CA ALA A 272 2.88 11.68 -0.18
C ALA A 272 1.78 12.12 -1.18
N THR A 273 1.03 13.17 -0.83
CA THR A 273 0.00 13.76 -1.68
C THR A 273 0.64 14.59 -2.82
N ALA A 274 1.58 15.47 -2.47
CA ALA A 274 2.26 16.37 -3.41
C ALA A 274 3.03 15.59 -4.48
N HIS A 275 3.79 14.57 -4.09
CA HIS A 275 4.53 13.74 -5.04
C HIS A 275 3.60 12.97 -5.99
N LEU A 276 2.50 12.41 -5.48
CA LEU A 276 1.52 11.71 -6.32
C LEU A 276 0.86 12.66 -7.33
N SER A 277 0.50 13.88 -6.88
CA SER A 277 -0.08 14.91 -7.75
C SER A 277 0.89 15.31 -8.84
N ALA A 278 2.13 15.63 -8.48
CA ALA A 278 3.18 16.01 -9.42
C ALA A 278 3.42 14.91 -10.46
N MET A 279 3.47 13.64 -10.06
CA MET A 279 3.61 12.51 -10.98
C MET A 279 2.46 12.42 -12.00
N ASN A 280 1.22 12.62 -11.56
CA ASN A 280 0.05 12.58 -12.46
C ASN A 280 -0.02 13.79 -13.41
N SER A 281 0.69 14.88 -13.10
CA SER A 281 0.78 16.08 -13.94
C SER A 281 1.87 15.99 -15.03
N LEU A 282 2.69 14.93 -15.05
CA LEU A 282 3.78 14.75 -16.04
C LEU A 282 3.32 14.19 -17.40
N GLY A 283 2.02 14.19 -17.66
CA GLY A 283 1.41 13.80 -18.94
C GLY A 283 0.91 12.36 -18.99
N SER A 284 0.65 11.86 -20.20
CA SER A 284 0.08 10.52 -20.39
C SER A 284 1.06 9.42 -20.01
N LEU A 285 0.58 8.45 -19.24
CA LEU A 285 1.33 7.29 -18.78
C LEU A 285 0.60 6.01 -19.18
N PRO A 286 1.33 4.91 -19.46
CA PRO A 286 0.73 3.63 -19.86
C PRO A 286 -0.03 2.93 -18.71
N TRP A 287 0.13 3.42 -17.47
CA TRP A 287 -0.50 2.88 -16.26
C TRP A 287 -1.25 3.98 -15.52
N LYS A 288 -2.20 3.57 -14.67
CA LYS A 288 -2.76 4.47 -13.66
C LYS A 288 -1.78 4.63 -12.49
N LEU A 289 -1.61 5.85 -12.01
CA LEU A 289 -0.86 6.14 -10.78
C LEU A 289 -1.82 6.57 -9.68
N THR A 290 -1.80 5.86 -8.56
CA THR A 290 -2.66 6.17 -7.42
C THR A 290 -1.95 5.83 -6.11
N PHE A 291 -2.67 5.87 -5.00
CA PHE A 291 -2.17 5.60 -3.67
C PHE A 291 -2.59 4.21 -3.15
N SER A 292 -1.72 3.60 -2.38
CA SER A 292 -2.03 2.51 -1.43
C SER A 292 -1.42 2.87 -0.08
N TYR A 293 -2.09 3.79 0.62
CA TYR A 293 -1.51 4.48 1.78
C TYR A 293 -2.05 3.93 3.09
N GLY A 294 -1.13 3.69 4.03
CA GLY A 294 -1.44 3.44 5.44
C GLY A 294 -1.31 4.74 6.21
N ARG A 295 -0.09 5.02 6.69
CA ARG A 295 0.24 6.23 7.49
C ARG A 295 -0.33 7.52 6.90
N ALA A 296 -0.12 7.80 5.61
CA ALA A 296 -0.54 9.06 4.98
C ALA A 296 -2.08 9.25 4.85
N LEU A 297 -2.88 8.21 5.06
CA LEU A 297 -4.34 8.30 5.16
C LEU A 297 -4.84 8.24 6.61
N GLN A 298 -4.06 7.63 7.51
CA GLN A 298 -4.51 7.25 8.83
C GLN A 298 -3.95 8.10 9.97
N ALA A 299 -2.78 8.72 9.83
CA ALA A 299 -2.07 9.36 10.95
C ALA A 299 -2.89 10.49 11.59
N ALA A 300 -3.44 11.39 10.76
CA ALA A 300 -4.33 12.46 11.24
C ALA A 300 -5.60 11.92 11.91
N ALA A 301 -6.24 10.91 11.31
CA ALA A 301 -7.45 10.28 11.84
C ALA A 301 -7.20 9.56 13.17
N LEU A 302 -6.09 8.84 13.28
CA LEU A 302 -5.68 8.15 14.50
C LEU A 302 -5.47 9.14 15.65
N LYS A 303 -4.75 10.24 15.37
CA LYS A 303 -4.50 11.31 16.34
C LYS A 303 -5.80 11.98 16.79
N ALA A 304 -6.70 12.26 15.86
CA ALA A 304 -8.01 12.85 16.17
C ALA A 304 -8.89 11.90 16.99
N TRP A 305 -8.88 10.60 16.67
CA TRP A 305 -9.65 9.59 17.40
C TRP A 305 -9.19 9.43 18.85
N GLY A 306 -7.88 9.33 19.09
CA GLY A 306 -7.32 9.28 20.44
C GLY A 306 -7.85 8.15 21.34
N GLY A 307 -8.41 7.07 20.75
CA GLY A 307 -9.02 5.97 21.49
C GLY A 307 -10.41 6.26 22.05
N LYS A 308 -11.06 7.36 21.64
CA LYS A 308 -12.29 7.86 22.24
C LYS A 308 -13.45 7.77 21.26
N ALA A 309 -14.53 7.09 21.66
CA ALA A 309 -15.70 6.89 20.80
C ALA A 309 -16.35 8.23 20.39
N GLU A 310 -16.40 9.20 21.30
CA GLU A 310 -16.93 10.54 21.08
C GLU A 310 -16.11 11.36 20.06
N GLN A 311 -14.88 10.96 19.75
CA GLN A 311 -14.03 11.61 18.74
C GLN A 311 -14.14 10.97 17.34
N SER A 312 -15.02 9.98 17.16
CA SER A 312 -15.16 9.26 15.88
C SER A 312 -15.48 10.21 14.72
N ALA A 313 -16.37 11.18 14.91
CA ALA A 313 -16.72 12.15 13.86
C ALA A 313 -15.53 13.04 13.45
N ALA A 314 -14.73 13.50 14.43
CA ALA A 314 -13.54 14.30 14.15
C ALA A 314 -12.46 13.47 13.41
N ALA A 315 -12.30 12.20 13.80
CA ALA A 315 -11.41 11.26 13.13
C ALA A 315 -11.84 10.96 11.69
N GLN A 316 -13.14 10.76 11.46
CA GLN A 316 -13.70 10.57 10.13
C GLN A 316 -13.51 11.80 9.24
N LYS A 317 -13.68 13.02 9.79
CA LYS A 317 -13.40 14.26 9.05
C LYS A 317 -11.92 14.37 8.66
N ALA A 318 -11.00 14.03 9.56
CA ALA A 318 -9.57 14.01 9.27
C ALA A 318 -9.21 12.95 8.20
N PHE A 319 -9.80 11.76 8.27
CA PHE A 319 -9.63 10.73 7.25
C PHE A 319 -10.18 11.18 5.89
N TYR A 320 -11.40 11.74 5.87
CA TYR A 320 -12.01 12.28 4.66
C TYR A 320 -11.16 13.36 4.00
N HIS A 321 -10.63 14.31 4.78
CA HIS A 321 -9.74 15.34 4.25
C HIS A 321 -8.54 14.72 3.53
N ARG A 322 -7.85 13.78 4.18
CA ARG A 322 -6.71 13.08 3.56
C ARG A 322 -7.12 12.25 2.34
N ALA A 323 -8.24 11.57 2.39
CA ALA A 323 -8.77 10.81 1.26
C ALA A 323 -9.09 11.72 0.07
N ARG A 324 -9.68 12.91 0.31
CA ARG A 324 -9.94 13.94 -0.71
C ARG A 324 -8.68 14.48 -1.34
N MET A 325 -7.68 14.83 -0.52
CA MET A 325 -6.41 15.35 -1.04
C MET A 325 -5.70 14.32 -1.93
N ASN A 326 -5.71 13.06 -1.52
CA ASN A 326 -5.13 11.98 -2.32
C ASN A 326 -5.98 11.62 -3.56
N HIS A 327 -7.30 11.78 -3.50
CA HIS A 327 -8.17 11.70 -4.68
C HIS A 327 -7.79 12.74 -5.73
N LEU A 328 -7.62 14.00 -5.32
CA LEU A 328 -7.16 15.08 -6.19
C LEU A 328 -5.75 14.83 -6.72
N ALA A 329 -4.85 14.31 -5.90
CA ALA A 329 -3.50 13.94 -6.32
C ALA A 329 -3.49 12.80 -7.37
N ALA A 330 -4.36 11.80 -7.22
CA ALA A 330 -4.54 10.74 -8.23
C ALA A 330 -5.12 11.26 -9.56
N LEU A 331 -5.67 12.49 -9.58
CA LEU A 331 -6.13 13.19 -10.78
C LEU A 331 -5.13 14.25 -11.28
N GLY A 332 -4.02 14.49 -10.57
CA GLY A 332 -3.09 15.59 -10.87
C GLY A 332 -3.68 16.99 -10.59
N GLN A 333 -4.67 17.08 -9.70
CA GLN A 333 -5.46 18.29 -9.43
C GLN A 333 -5.25 18.87 -8.02
N TRP A 334 -4.38 18.25 -7.22
CA TRP A 334 -4.09 18.75 -5.87
C TRP A 334 -3.22 20.00 -5.93
N THR A 335 -3.58 21.01 -5.13
CA THR A 335 -2.74 22.18 -4.85
C THR A 335 -2.66 22.42 -3.34
N LYS A 336 -1.62 23.15 -2.91
CA LYS A 336 -1.37 23.45 -1.50
C LYS A 336 -2.49 24.27 -0.86
N GLU A 337 -3.19 25.10 -1.62
CA GLU A 337 -4.28 25.96 -1.12
C GLU A 337 -5.50 25.14 -0.70
N GLN A 338 -5.74 24.00 -1.37
CA GLN A 338 -6.89 23.14 -1.08
C GLN A 338 -6.79 22.47 0.30
N GLU A 339 -5.58 22.37 0.86
CA GLU A 339 -5.33 21.86 2.22
C GLU A 339 -6.07 22.65 3.30
N GLN A 340 -6.26 23.95 3.09
CA GLN A 340 -6.88 24.86 4.06
C GLN A 340 -8.39 24.97 3.88
N SER A 341 -8.92 24.57 2.71
CA SER A 341 -10.31 24.78 2.30
C SER A 341 -11.33 23.81 2.93
N CYS A 342 -10.88 22.84 3.74
CA CYS A 342 -11.73 21.77 4.28
C CYS A 342 -11.64 21.57 5.81
N ILE A 343 -10.98 22.49 6.52
CA ILE A 343 -10.89 22.48 7.99
C ILE A 343 -12.13 23.12 8.60
#